data_AF-A0A034VAH9-F1
#
_entry.id   AF-A0A034VAH9-F1
#
_cell.length_a   1.000
_cell.length_b   1.000
_cell.length_c   1.000
_cell.angle_alpha   90.00
_cell.angle_beta   90.00
_cell.angle_gamma   90.00
#
_symmetry.space_group_name_H-M   'P 1'
#
loop_
_entity.id
_entity.type
_entity.pdbx_description
1 polymer ?
#
loop_
_entity_poly.entity_id
_entity_poly.type
_entity_poly.pdbx_seq_one_letter_code
_entity_poly.pdbx_strand_id
1 'polypeptide(L)'
;CCDSSSIALDQLPDVAALVEGRILEISEFLAVKAERNITIDAYLEDFPGLIHFVYVNRTTGLMIAPDLRANQLISKERLWSMVAFTRNYLKKGHTTVMWKDKTFNYSYFLWFEDQSGVPMKSIDMQQHMVASALSSNAFKSQFEPGLLAADYYQQLAEVCFPKVTPGKVKCYELFCIHLGLVTSTCAVEHSRRLVATIADLAGENN
;
A
#
# COMPACT_ATOMS: atom_id res chain seq x y z
N CYS A 1 37.10 13.48 51.46
CA CYS A 1 35.99 13.01 50.63
C CYS A 1 36.35 13.27 49.19
N CYS A 2 36.71 12.23 48.44
CA CYS A 2 37.15 12.36 47.06
C CYS A 2 35.95 12.65 46.16
N ASP A 3 36.08 13.65 45.29
CA ASP A 3 35.13 14.03 44.25
C ASP A 3 34.96 12.86 43.27
N SER A 4 33.94 12.02 43.49
CA SER A 4 33.52 10.99 42.53
C SER A 4 32.87 11.59 41.27
N SER A 5 32.55 12.88 41.31
CA SER A 5 31.88 13.66 40.26
C SER A 5 32.81 14.08 39.10
N SER A 6 34.11 14.28 39.35
CA SER A 6 35.07 14.68 38.31
C SER A 6 35.44 13.52 37.39
N ILE A 7 35.52 12.31 37.93
CA ILE A 7 35.90 11.09 37.18
C ILE A 7 34.84 10.71 36.13
N ALA A 8 33.57 11.03 36.36
CA ALA A 8 32.49 10.75 35.42
C ALA A 8 32.46 11.71 34.21
N LEU A 9 32.96 12.94 34.37
CA LEU A 9 33.00 13.95 33.31
C LEU A 9 34.17 13.72 32.33
N ASP A 10 35.30 13.21 32.83
CA ASP A 10 36.47 12.91 31.97
C ASP A 10 36.22 11.76 30.99
N GLN A 11 35.21 10.91 31.23
CA GLN A 11 34.84 9.81 30.31
C GLN A 11 33.78 10.19 29.28
N LEU A 12 33.16 11.37 29.37
CA LEU A 12 32.19 11.86 28.39
C LEU A 12 32.74 11.89 26.94
N PRO A 13 33.99 12.31 26.67
CA PRO A 13 34.53 12.32 25.32
C PRO A 13 34.64 10.92 24.73
N ASP A 14 35.09 9.94 25.52
CA ASP A 14 35.26 8.55 25.09
C ASP A 14 33.91 7.88 24.81
N VAL A 15 32.92 8.13 25.68
CA VAL A 15 31.55 7.63 25.48
C VAL A 15 30.91 8.30 24.26
N ALA A 16 31.11 9.59 24.05
CA ALA A 16 30.60 10.30 22.87
C ALA A 16 31.21 9.75 21.58
N ALA A 17 32.53 9.53 21.54
CA ALA A 17 33.22 8.95 20.39
C ALA A 17 32.74 7.51 20.09
N LEU A 18 32.50 6.70 21.13
CA LEU A 18 31.95 5.35 20.98
C LEU A 18 30.54 5.37 20.40
N VAL A 19 29.66 6.25 20.91
CA VAL A 19 28.29 6.41 20.43
C VAL A 19 28.27 6.92 18.99
N GLU A 20 29.11 7.90 18.67
CA GLU A 20 29.23 8.43 17.30
C GLU A 20 29.68 7.35 16.32
N GLY A 21 30.67 6.52 16.70
CA GLY A 21 31.09 5.37 15.90
C GLY A 21 29.96 4.37 15.67
N ARG A 22 29.18 4.03 16.71
CA ARG A 22 28.02 3.13 16.58
C ARG A 22 26.90 3.71 15.70
N ILE A 23 26.62 4.99 15.85
CA ILE A 23 25.61 5.68 15.03
C ILE A 23 26.06 5.71 13.57
N LEU A 24 27.35 5.93 13.31
CA LEU A 24 27.89 5.89 11.95
C LEU A 24 27.75 4.49 11.33
N GLU A 25 28.12 3.44 12.06
CA GLU A 25 27.94 2.03 11.62
C GLU A 25 26.46 1.74 11.28
N ILE A 26 25.53 2.16 12.14
CA ILE A 26 24.09 2.00 11.91
C ILE A 26 23.63 2.83 10.71
N SER A 27 24.09 4.07 10.58
CA SER A 27 23.75 4.97 9.48
C SER A 27 24.22 4.40 8.14
N GLU A 28 25.45 3.91 8.06
CA GLU A 28 26.00 3.26 6.86
C GLU A 28 25.24 1.97 6.53
N PHE A 29 24.94 1.14 7.53
CA PHE A 29 24.12 -0.06 7.33
C PHE A 29 22.73 0.29 6.79
N LEU A 30 22.07 1.30 7.38
CA LEU A 30 20.77 1.77 6.94
C LEU A 30 20.83 2.43 5.56
N ALA A 31 21.89 3.16 5.23
CA ALA A 31 22.11 3.74 3.92
C ALA A 31 22.27 2.63 2.87
N VAL A 32 23.07 1.60 3.14
CA VAL A 32 23.18 0.42 2.28
C VAL A 32 21.83 -0.28 2.16
N LYS A 33 21.03 -0.38 3.23
CA LYS A 33 19.69 -0.99 3.17
C LYS A 33 18.67 -0.14 2.41
N ALA A 34 18.74 1.18 2.52
CA ALA A 34 17.86 2.11 1.83
C ALA A 34 18.20 2.20 0.34
N GLU A 35 19.49 2.23 0.00
CA GLU A 35 20.00 2.20 -1.37
C GLU A 35 19.75 0.82 -1.99
N ARG A 36 19.89 -0.24 -1.19
CA ARG A 36 19.42 -1.58 -1.52
C ARG A 36 17.95 -1.76 -1.21
N ASN A 37 17.08 -0.91 -1.76
CA ASN A 37 15.66 -1.18 -1.99
C ASN A 37 15.42 -2.45 -2.89
N ILE A 38 16.41 -3.35 -2.96
CA ILE A 38 16.57 -4.62 -3.68
C ILE A 38 15.36 -5.53 -3.55
N THR A 39 14.52 -5.41 -2.51
CA THR A 39 13.34 -6.26 -2.40
C THR A 39 12.20 -5.83 -3.31
N ILE A 40 12.06 -4.54 -3.65
CA ILE A 40 10.86 -4.08 -4.34
C ILE A 40 10.97 -4.23 -5.86
N ASP A 41 12.14 -3.93 -6.44
CA ASP A 41 12.36 -4.15 -7.87
C ASP A 41 12.44 -5.64 -8.23
N ALA A 42 12.89 -6.49 -7.29
CA ALA A 42 12.87 -7.94 -7.46
C ALA A 42 11.45 -8.48 -7.73
N TYR A 43 10.41 -7.86 -7.18
CA TYR A 43 9.03 -8.25 -7.52
C TYR A 43 8.73 -8.05 -9.02
N LEU A 44 9.30 -7.04 -9.67
CA LEU A 44 9.08 -6.82 -11.10
C LEU A 44 9.72 -7.92 -11.95
N GLU A 45 10.85 -8.48 -11.50
CA GLU A 45 11.56 -9.56 -12.19
C GLU A 45 10.77 -10.88 -12.16
N ASP A 46 9.99 -11.13 -11.09
CA ASP A 46 9.19 -12.35 -10.92
C ASP A 46 7.91 -12.40 -11.77
N PHE A 47 7.46 -11.25 -12.30
CA PHE A 47 6.21 -11.11 -13.04
C PHE A 47 6.44 -10.55 -14.45
N PRO A 48 6.60 -11.41 -15.47
CA PRO A 48 6.89 -10.99 -16.84
C PRO A 48 5.88 -9.96 -17.37
N GLY A 49 6.40 -8.81 -17.79
CA GLY A 49 5.60 -7.71 -18.32
C GLY A 49 4.89 -6.86 -17.26
N LEU A 50 5.07 -7.11 -15.95
CA LEU A 50 4.74 -6.15 -14.91
C LEU A 50 5.76 -5.00 -14.97
N ILE A 51 5.26 -3.78 -15.13
CA ILE A 51 6.09 -2.58 -15.24
C ILE A 51 6.13 -1.82 -13.92
N HIS A 52 5.00 -1.77 -13.21
CA HIS A 52 4.92 -1.07 -11.93
C HIS A 52 3.72 -1.54 -11.12
N PHE A 53 3.81 -1.38 -9.80
CA PHE A 53 2.67 -1.60 -8.91
C PHE A 53 2.68 -0.63 -7.73
N VAL A 54 1.52 -0.44 -7.12
CA VAL A 54 1.38 0.27 -5.84
C VAL A 54 0.48 -0.58 -4.95
N TYR A 55 1.02 -1.09 -3.86
CA TYR A 55 0.30 -1.78 -2.81
C TYR A 55 0.10 -0.82 -1.64
N VAL A 56 -1.11 -0.79 -1.07
CA VAL A 56 -1.47 0.06 0.07
C VAL A 56 -2.25 -0.76 1.09
N ASN A 57 -1.73 -0.86 2.30
CA ASN A 57 -2.51 -1.26 3.48
C ASN A 57 -3.16 0.02 4.04
N ARG A 58 -4.46 0.19 3.80
CA ARG A 58 -5.22 1.38 4.23
C ARG A 58 -5.49 1.40 5.73
N THR A 59 -5.35 0.27 6.41
CA THR A 59 -5.51 0.18 7.86
C THR A 59 -4.28 0.69 8.61
N THR A 60 -3.07 0.40 8.11
CA THR A 60 -1.81 0.83 8.74
C THR A 60 -1.22 2.09 8.10
N GLY A 61 -1.67 2.44 6.89
CA GLY A 61 -1.08 3.49 6.07
C GLY A 61 0.20 3.07 5.35
N LEU A 62 0.61 1.79 5.46
CA LEU A 62 1.78 1.26 4.76
C LEU A 62 1.54 1.28 3.24
N MET A 63 2.53 1.80 2.50
CA MET A 63 2.54 1.80 1.05
C MET A 63 3.85 1.18 0.55
N ILE A 64 3.74 0.28 -0.44
CA ILE A 64 4.87 -0.40 -1.08
C ILE A 64 4.73 -0.19 -2.59
N ALA A 65 5.77 0.38 -3.21
CA ALA A 65 5.85 0.59 -4.65
C ALA A 65 7.32 0.66 -5.10
N PRO A 66 7.67 0.17 -6.30
CA PRO A 66 9.01 0.37 -6.88
C PRO A 66 9.34 1.86 -7.03
N ASP A 67 10.63 2.23 -7.14
CA ASP A 67 10.98 3.63 -7.40
C ASP A 67 10.59 4.01 -8.82
N LEU A 68 9.75 5.03 -8.97
CA LEU A 68 9.33 5.54 -10.27
C LEU A 68 10.50 6.15 -11.06
N ARG A 69 11.54 6.67 -10.39
CA ARG A 69 12.70 7.30 -11.06
C ARG A 69 13.51 6.31 -11.88
N ALA A 70 13.56 5.05 -11.45
CA ALA A 70 14.22 3.97 -12.19
C ALA A 70 13.40 3.55 -13.42
N ASN A 71 12.10 3.87 -13.46
CA ASN A 71 11.18 3.43 -14.50
C ASN A 71 11.00 4.49 -15.60
N GLN A 72 11.66 4.29 -16.74
CA GLN A 72 11.54 5.19 -17.89
C GLN A 72 10.27 4.96 -18.73
N LEU A 73 9.51 3.89 -18.47
CA LEU A 73 8.35 3.51 -19.28
C LEU A 73 7.07 4.23 -18.83
N ILE A 74 7.00 4.67 -17.58
CA ILE A 74 5.79 5.27 -17.00
C ILE A 74 6.09 6.66 -16.44
N SER A 75 5.41 7.67 -16.99
CA SER A 75 5.47 9.03 -16.47
C SER A 75 4.62 9.18 -15.20
N LYS A 76 4.99 10.15 -14.37
CA LYS A 76 4.25 10.51 -13.15
C LYS A 76 2.80 10.90 -13.47
N GLU A 77 2.58 11.65 -14.54
CA GLU A 77 1.25 12.10 -15.00
C GLU A 77 0.35 10.91 -15.35
N ARG A 78 0.91 9.89 -16.01
CA ARG A 78 0.19 8.67 -16.35
C ARG A 78 -0.19 7.88 -15.10
N LEU A 79 0.70 7.78 -14.12
CA LEU A 79 0.40 7.15 -12.82
C LEU A 79 -0.74 7.88 -12.09
N TRP A 80 -0.70 9.21 -12.02
CA TRP A 80 -1.78 9.99 -11.41
C TRP A 80 -3.09 9.90 -12.17
N SER A 81 -3.05 9.83 -13.50
CA SER A 81 -4.25 9.64 -14.33
C SER A 81 -4.91 8.29 -14.04
N MET A 82 -4.11 7.23 -13.90
CA MET A 82 -4.58 5.91 -13.50
C MET A 82 -5.26 5.98 -12.13
N VAL A 83 -4.61 6.59 -11.12
CA VAL A 83 -5.18 6.73 -9.77
C VAL A 83 -6.48 7.54 -9.78
N ALA A 84 -6.54 8.65 -10.53
CA ALA A 84 -7.76 9.45 -10.64
C ALA A 84 -8.90 8.65 -11.29
N PHE A 85 -8.59 7.88 -12.34
CA PHE A 85 -9.54 7.03 -13.04
C PHE A 85 -10.14 5.96 -12.10
N THR A 86 -9.32 5.22 -11.37
CA THR A 86 -9.82 4.16 -10.47
C THR A 86 -10.65 4.73 -9.33
N ARG A 87 -10.24 5.86 -8.75
CA ARG A 87 -11.00 6.51 -7.66
C ARG A 87 -12.39 6.93 -8.12
N ASN A 88 -12.53 7.39 -9.36
CA ASN A 88 -13.84 7.70 -9.93
C ASN A 88 -14.73 6.46 -10.06
N TYR A 89 -14.16 5.29 -10.36
CA TYR A 89 -14.89 4.02 -10.39
C TYR A 89 -15.19 3.49 -8.98
N LEU A 90 -14.27 3.66 -8.04
CA LEU A 90 -14.47 3.27 -6.64
C LEU A 90 -15.64 4.04 -6.01
N LYS A 91 -15.79 5.33 -6.30
CA LYS A 91 -16.96 6.13 -5.91
C LYS A 91 -18.29 5.60 -6.44
N LYS A 92 -18.27 4.82 -7.52
CA LYS A 92 -19.45 4.17 -8.10
C LYS A 92 -19.67 2.75 -7.55
N GLY A 93 -18.88 2.35 -6.54
CA GLY A 93 -18.94 1.04 -5.92
C GLY A 93 -18.07 -0.04 -6.59
N HIS A 94 -17.27 0.30 -7.60
CA HIS A 94 -16.40 -0.68 -8.26
C HIS A 94 -15.10 -0.87 -7.49
N THR A 95 -14.96 -2.02 -6.83
CA THR A 95 -13.77 -2.41 -6.08
C THR A 95 -12.71 -3.10 -6.95
N THR A 96 -13.06 -3.49 -8.18
CA THR A 96 -12.13 -4.05 -9.16
C THR A 96 -12.35 -3.39 -10.51
N VAL A 97 -11.27 -2.93 -11.12
CA VAL A 97 -11.31 -2.27 -12.44
C VAL A 97 -10.10 -2.71 -13.25
N MET A 98 -10.35 -3.13 -14.49
CA MET A 98 -9.29 -3.43 -15.44
C MET A 98 -9.57 -2.73 -16.76
N TRP A 99 -8.54 -2.13 -17.36
CA TRP A 99 -8.64 -1.47 -18.64
C TRP A 99 -7.29 -1.47 -19.34
N LYS A 100 -7.29 -1.25 -20.64
CA LYS A 100 -6.06 -1.24 -21.44
C LYS A 100 -6.04 -0.05 -22.37
N ASP A 101 -4.85 0.49 -22.62
CA ASP A 101 -4.58 1.37 -23.74
C ASP A 101 -3.73 0.64 -24.79
N LYS A 102 -3.08 1.38 -25.70
CA LYS A 102 -2.23 0.78 -26.74
C LYS A 102 -0.94 0.19 -26.20
N THR A 103 -0.49 0.63 -25.04
CA THR A 103 0.84 0.34 -24.48
C THR A 103 0.75 -0.50 -23.22
N PHE A 104 -0.28 -0.30 -22.39
CA PHE A 104 -0.38 -0.85 -21.05
C PHE A 104 -1.73 -1.49 -20.77
N ASN A 105 -1.71 -2.50 -19.90
CA ASN A 105 -2.85 -3.10 -19.25
C ASN A 105 -2.82 -2.70 -17.77
N TYR A 106 -3.86 -2.00 -17.33
CA TYR A 106 -4.01 -1.46 -15.99
C TYR A 106 -5.00 -2.31 -15.20
N SER A 107 -4.67 -2.55 -13.94
CA SER A 107 -5.56 -3.25 -13.03
C SER A 107 -5.55 -2.60 -11.66
N TYR A 108 -6.74 -2.54 -11.06
CA TYR A 108 -6.97 -2.03 -9.73
C TYR A 108 -7.85 -3.01 -8.95
N PHE A 109 -7.46 -3.27 -7.72
CA PHE A 109 -8.16 -4.14 -6.79
C PHE A 109 -8.23 -3.46 -5.43
N LEU A 110 -9.41 -3.46 -4.84
CA LEU A 110 -9.66 -3.15 -3.44
C LEU A 110 -10.36 -4.34 -2.81
N TRP A 111 -9.81 -4.82 -1.70
CA TRP A 111 -10.37 -5.94 -0.96
C TRP A 111 -10.27 -5.70 0.53
N PHE A 112 -10.97 -6.56 1.25
CA PHE A 112 -11.03 -6.52 2.70
C PHE A 112 -10.68 -7.88 3.25
N GLU A 113 -10.03 -7.89 4.40
CA GLU A 113 -9.71 -9.10 5.14
C GLU A 113 -10.15 -8.95 6.58
N ASP A 114 -10.43 -10.07 7.24
CA ASP A 114 -10.62 -10.07 8.68
C ASP A 114 -9.26 -9.98 9.41
N GLN A 115 -9.30 -10.00 10.73
CA GLN A 115 -8.06 -9.99 11.54
C GLN A 115 -7.17 -11.22 11.30
N SER A 116 -7.75 -12.33 10.85
CA SER A 116 -7.06 -13.59 10.56
C SER A 116 -6.47 -13.61 9.15
N GLY A 117 -6.61 -12.53 8.36
CA GLY A 117 -6.12 -12.47 6.98
C GLY A 117 -7.02 -13.18 5.97
N VAL A 118 -8.25 -13.53 6.34
CA VAL A 118 -9.18 -14.20 5.42
C VAL A 118 -9.92 -13.16 4.59
N PRO A 119 -9.90 -13.26 3.24
CA PRO A 119 -10.65 -12.36 2.37
C PRO A 119 -12.14 -12.35 2.69
N MET A 120 -12.67 -11.15 2.96
CA MET A 120 -14.07 -10.93 3.30
C MET A 120 -14.87 -10.60 2.05
N LYS A 121 -15.99 -11.32 1.86
CA LYS A 121 -16.95 -10.98 0.81
C LYS A 121 -17.76 -9.76 1.24
N SER A 122 -17.44 -8.61 0.64
CA SER A 122 -18.23 -7.39 0.81
C SER A 122 -19.66 -7.60 0.29
N ILE A 123 -20.61 -6.88 0.88
CA ILE A 123 -21.94 -6.73 0.30
C ILE A 123 -21.80 -6.06 -1.08
N ASP A 124 -22.71 -6.32 -2.01
CA ASP A 124 -22.68 -5.69 -3.34
C ASP A 124 -22.70 -4.16 -3.19
N MET A 125 -21.52 -3.57 -3.26
CA MET A 125 -21.25 -2.16 -3.07
C MET A 125 -21.96 -1.30 -4.10
N GLN A 126 -22.16 -1.82 -5.31
CA GLN A 126 -22.83 -1.10 -6.37
C GLN A 126 -24.33 -0.98 -6.05
N GLN A 127 -24.95 -2.07 -5.60
CA GLN A 127 -26.33 -2.03 -5.12
C GLN A 127 -26.49 -1.15 -3.89
N HIS A 128 -25.55 -1.22 -2.94
CA HIS A 128 -25.59 -0.39 -1.74
C HIS A 128 -25.40 1.09 -2.06
N MET A 129 -24.42 1.49 -2.86
CA MET A 129 -24.21 2.90 -3.23
C MET A 129 -25.42 3.49 -3.98
N VAL A 130 -26.05 2.70 -4.86
CA VAL A 130 -27.26 3.12 -5.61
C VAL A 130 -28.50 3.20 -4.70
N ALA A 131 -28.74 2.20 -3.85
CA ALA A 131 -29.84 2.21 -2.89
C ALA A 131 -29.67 3.34 -1.85
N SER A 132 -28.42 3.57 -1.44
CA SER A 132 -28.05 4.61 -0.50
C SER A 132 -28.27 5.98 -1.15
N ALA A 133 -27.94 6.21 -2.43
CA ALA A 133 -28.22 7.46 -3.15
C ALA A 133 -29.71 7.85 -3.24
N LEU A 134 -30.62 6.88 -3.13
CA LEU A 134 -32.08 7.09 -3.06
C LEU A 134 -32.59 7.34 -1.63
N SER A 135 -31.72 7.22 -0.63
CA SER A 135 -32.01 7.44 0.79
C SER A 135 -31.29 8.69 1.31
N SER A 136 -31.87 9.41 2.26
CA SER A 136 -31.20 10.55 2.91
C SER A 136 -29.93 10.15 3.66
N ASN A 137 -29.76 8.85 3.96
CA ASN A 137 -28.61 8.22 4.60
C ASN A 137 -27.66 7.56 3.58
N ALA A 138 -27.58 8.14 2.37
CA ALA A 138 -26.61 7.73 1.36
C ALA A 138 -25.20 7.63 1.95
N PHE A 139 -24.36 6.66 1.53
CA PHE A 139 -22.90 6.73 1.68
C PHE A 139 -22.42 7.95 0.90
N LYS A 140 -22.55 9.11 1.52
CA LYS A 140 -21.92 10.36 1.14
C LYS A 140 -20.64 10.33 1.92
N SER A 141 -19.64 9.60 1.44
CA SER A 141 -18.33 9.84 2.02
C SER A 141 -18.05 11.31 1.78
N GLN A 142 -18.07 12.07 2.87
CA GLN A 142 -17.69 13.48 2.91
C GLN A 142 -16.21 13.67 2.52
N PHE A 143 -15.49 12.55 2.31
CA PHE A 143 -14.09 12.49 1.99
C PHE A 143 -13.85 11.81 0.64
N GLU A 144 -12.72 12.16 0.05
CA GLU A 144 -12.28 11.68 -1.24
C GLU A 144 -11.40 10.43 -1.08
N PRO A 145 -11.57 9.40 -1.93
CA PRO A 145 -10.67 8.25 -1.92
C PRO A 145 -9.21 8.67 -2.02
N GLY A 146 -8.38 8.03 -1.19
CA GLY A 146 -6.93 8.18 -1.21
C GLY A 146 -6.35 9.30 -0.34
N LEU A 147 -7.16 10.00 0.47
CA LEU A 147 -6.64 10.72 1.63
C LEU A 147 -6.17 9.71 2.68
N LEU A 148 -4.89 9.74 3.05
CA LEU A 148 -4.31 8.85 4.06
C LEU A 148 -4.78 9.17 5.49
N ALA A 149 -5.08 10.45 5.76
CA ALA A 149 -5.54 10.93 7.07
C ALA A 149 -7.07 10.98 7.20
N ALA A 150 -7.82 10.53 6.19
CA ALA A 150 -9.28 10.51 6.23
C ALA A 150 -9.79 9.09 6.53
N ASP A 151 -11.03 9.03 6.99
CA ASP A 151 -11.74 7.81 7.32
C ASP A 151 -12.49 7.20 6.11
N TYR A 152 -12.25 7.65 4.87
CA TYR A 152 -12.97 7.16 3.67
C TYR A 152 -13.04 5.63 3.64
N TYR A 153 -11.90 4.96 3.78
CA TYR A 153 -11.80 3.50 3.73
C TYR A 153 -12.34 2.82 4.99
N GLN A 154 -12.31 3.51 6.13
CA GLN A 154 -12.92 3.02 7.37
C GLN A 154 -14.45 3.05 7.25
N GLN A 155 -15.03 4.17 6.84
CA GLN A 155 -16.46 4.29 6.58
C GLN A 155 -16.89 3.30 5.49
N LEU A 156 -16.06 3.11 4.46
CA LEU A 156 -16.32 2.13 3.41
C LEU A 156 -16.40 0.72 4.00
N ALA A 157 -15.47 0.34 4.86
CA ALA A 157 -15.48 -0.96 5.54
C ALA A 157 -16.71 -1.12 6.45
N GLU A 158 -17.10 -0.08 7.20
CA GLU A 158 -18.28 -0.10 8.07
C GLU A 158 -19.58 -0.31 7.27
N VAL A 159 -19.69 0.31 6.10
CA VAL A 159 -20.83 0.10 5.18
C VAL A 159 -20.82 -1.30 4.57
N CYS A 160 -19.65 -1.80 4.19
CA CYS A 160 -19.50 -3.14 3.62
C CYS A 160 -19.79 -4.25 4.64
N PHE A 161 -19.51 -3.99 5.92
CA PHE A 161 -19.56 -4.98 6.99
C PHE A 161 -20.24 -4.44 8.25
N PRO A 162 -21.53 -4.06 8.20
CA PRO A 162 -22.23 -3.39 9.31
C PRO A 162 -22.39 -4.28 10.56
N LYS A 163 -22.19 -5.60 10.41
CA LYS A 163 -22.27 -6.58 11.51
C LYS A 163 -20.93 -6.82 12.19
N VAL A 164 -19.84 -6.27 11.65
CA VAL A 164 -18.48 -6.46 12.15
C VAL A 164 -18.11 -5.25 13.00
N THR A 165 -17.44 -5.49 14.13
CA THR A 165 -16.97 -4.41 15.00
C THR A 165 -16.00 -3.50 14.23
N PRO A 166 -16.15 -2.16 14.32
CA PRO A 166 -15.22 -1.22 13.71
C PRO A 166 -13.76 -1.52 14.08
N GLY A 167 -12.85 -1.35 13.13
CA GLY A 167 -11.42 -1.63 13.31
C GLY A 167 -11.03 -3.11 13.26
N LYS A 168 -11.98 -4.04 13.04
CA LYS A 168 -11.68 -5.47 12.84
C LYS A 168 -11.62 -5.91 11.37
N VAL A 169 -11.77 -4.97 10.45
CA VAL A 169 -11.67 -5.18 9.00
C VAL A 169 -10.40 -4.48 8.51
N LYS A 170 -9.51 -5.24 7.88
CA LYS A 170 -8.36 -4.70 7.16
C LYS A 170 -8.77 -4.32 5.75
N CYS A 171 -8.27 -3.21 5.24
CA CYS A 171 -8.58 -2.71 3.90
C CYS A 171 -7.29 -2.54 3.10
N TYR A 172 -7.30 -3.07 1.88
CA TYR A 172 -6.13 -3.10 1.02
C TYR A 172 -6.47 -2.59 -0.38
N GLU A 173 -5.47 -1.97 -1.02
CA GLU A 173 -5.53 -1.59 -2.42
C GLU A 173 -4.28 -2.08 -3.16
N LEU A 174 -4.47 -2.47 -4.42
CA LEU A 174 -3.40 -2.78 -5.33
C LEU A 174 -3.67 -2.15 -6.69
N PHE A 175 -2.66 -1.45 -7.19
CA PHE A 175 -2.57 -0.97 -8.56
C PHE A 175 -1.47 -1.75 -9.28
N CYS A 176 -1.73 -2.25 -10.48
CA CYS A 176 -0.68 -2.80 -11.33
C CYS A 176 -0.75 -2.22 -12.74
N ILE A 177 0.43 -2.04 -13.33
CA ILE A 177 0.60 -1.63 -14.71
C ILE A 177 1.44 -2.70 -15.39
N HIS A 178 0.83 -3.41 -16.32
CA HIS A 178 1.47 -4.40 -17.17
C HIS A 178 1.63 -3.86 -18.59
N LEU A 179 2.52 -4.47 -19.38
CA LEU A 179 2.53 -4.27 -20.83
C LEU A 179 1.18 -4.68 -21.45
N GLY A 180 0.73 -3.95 -22.46
CA GLY A 180 -0.57 -4.15 -23.10
C GLY A 180 -0.78 -5.51 -23.77
N LEU A 181 0.32 -6.26 -23.98
CA LEU A 181 0.29 -7.64 -24.48
C LEU A 181 -0.08 -8.66 -23.40
N VAL A 182 0.08 -8.32 -22.13
CA VAL A 182 -0.30 -9.18 -21.00
C VAL A 182 -1.83 -9.25 -20.94
N THR A 183 -2.37 -10.47 -20.97
CA THR A 183 -3.82 -10.69 -20.90
C THR A 183 -4.35 -10.33 -19.52
N SER A 184 -5.64 -9.96 -19.43
CA SER A 184 -6.26 -9.65 -18.14
C SER A 184 -6.18 -10.81 -17.15
N THR A 185 -6.35 -12.05 -17.62
CA THR A 185 -6.22 -13.25 -16.78
C THR A 185 -4.81 -13.40 -16.20
N CYS A 186 -3.77 -13.15 -17.01
CA CYS A 186 -2.39 -13.19 -16.54
C CYS A 186 -2.10 -12.06 -15.55
N ALA A 187 -2.58 -10.85 -15.81
CA ALA A 187 -2.43 -9.71 -14.90
C ALA A 187 -3.09 -9.98 -13.52
N VAL A 188 -4.26 -10.60 -13.49
CA VAL A 188 -4.94 -10.99 -12.23
C VAL A 188 -4.11 -12.02 -11.46
N GLU A 189 -3.58 -13.04 -12.13
CA GLU A 189 -2.75 -14.06 -11.47
C GLU A 189 -1.44 -13.47 -10.94
N HIS A 190 -0.81 -12.57 -11.69
CA HIS A 190 0.35 -11.82 -11.21
C HIS A 190 0.01 -11.00 -9.97
N SER A 191 -1.09 -10.25 -9.99
CA SER A 191 -1.55 -9.46 -8.84
C SER A 191 -1.77 -10.31 -7.60
N ARG A 192 -2.38 -11.50 -7.74
CA ARG A 192 -2.60 -12.43 -6.61
C ARG A 192 -1.29 -12.93 -6.02
N ARG A 193 -0.36 -13.36 -6.88
CA ARG A 193 0.97 -13.85 -6.47
C ARG A 193 1.79 -12.73 -5.81
N LEU A 194 1.76 -11.53 -6.38
CA LEU A 194 2.44 -10.34 -5.86
C LEU A 194 1.98 -10.02 -4.43
N VAL A 195 0.66 -10.00 -4.18
CA VAL A 195 0.11 -9.75 -2.84
C VAL A 195 0.58 -10.82 -1.85
N ALA A 196 0.56 -12.10 -2.24
CA ALA A 196 1.05 -13.18 -1.38
C ALA A 196 2.53 -12.99 -1.00
N THR A 197 3.39 -12.66 -1.97
CA THR A 197 4.81 -12.39 -1.71
C THR A 197 5.01 -11.18 -0.81
N ILE A 198 4.23 -10.11 -0.99
CA ILE A 198 4.28 -8.92 -0.13
C ILE A 198 3.84 -9.27 1.31
N ALA A 199 2.76 -10.03 1.47
CA ALA A 199 2.25 -10.43 2.79
C ALA A 199 3.26 -11.26 3.59
N ASP A 200 3.94 -12.20 2.92
CA ASP A 200 4.99 -13.03 3.52
C ASP A 200 6.17 -12.18 4.02
N LEU A 201 6.54 -11.14 3.27
CA LEU A 201 7.67 -10.26 3.61
C LEU A 201 7.32 -9.18 4.62
N ALA A 202 6.07 -8.68 4.60
CA ALA A 202 5.57 -7.71 5.56
C ALA A 202 5.29 -8.33 6.94
N GLY A 203 5.34 -9.67 7.06
CA GLY A 203 5.07 -10.38 8.30
C GLY A 203 3.60 -10.31 8.73
N GLU A 204 2.68 -10.04 7.80
CA GLU A 204 1.23 -9.95 8.10
C GLU A 204 0.58 -11.33 8.31
N ASN A 205 1.34 -12.42 8.13
CA ASN A 205 0.91 -13.82 8.23
C ASN A 205 1.29 -14.54 9.55
N ASN A 206 1.72 -13.81 10.60
CA ASN A 206 2.04 -14.39 11.93
C ASN A 206 1.09 -13.92 13.04
#